data_AF-A0A3P1WA08-F1
#
_entry.id   AF-A0A3P1WA08-F1
#
_cell.length_a   1.000
_cell.length_b   1.000
_cell.length_c   1.000
_cell.angle_alpha   90.00
_cell.angle_beta   90.00
_cell.angle_gamma   90.00
#
_symmetry.space_group_name_H-M   'P 1'
#
loop_
_entity.id
_entity.type
_entity.pdbx_description
1 polymer ?
#
loop_
_entity_poly.entity_id
_entity_poly.type
_entity_poly.pdbx_seq_one_letter_code
_entity_poly.pdbx_strand_id
1 'polypeptide(L)' 'MSRKPYPSDASNEEWSFVAPYLILMDQEAPQRQHDLREVFNALRWLVRAGAPWRMLPNDL' A
#
# COMPACT_ATOMS: atom_id res chain seq x y z
N MET A 1 -0.95 17.86 3.17
CA MET A 1 -1.21 17.32 4.53
C MET A 1 -0.36 16.08 4.72
N SER A 2 0.35 15.94 5.84
CA SER A 2 1.09 14.69 6.12
C SER A 2 0.08 13.57 6.36
N ARG A 3 0.28 12.41 5.72
CA ARG A 3 -0.55 11.22 5.96
C ARG A 3 -0.38 10.78 7.42
N LYS A 4 -1.48 10.36 8.06
CA LYS A 4 -1.42 9.64 9.33
C LYS A 4 -1.10 8.17 9.04
N PRO A 5 -0.01 7.61 9.58
CA PRO A 5 0.36 6.22 9.34
C PRO A 5 -0.69 5.26 9.91
N TYR A 6 -0.88 4.10 9.28
CA TYR A 6 -1.67 3.04 9.90
C TYR A 6 -0.82 2.36 10.98
N PRO A 7 -1.44 1.84 12.07
CA PRO A 7 -0.74 1.00 13.04
C PRO A 7 -0.11 -0.27 12.43
N SER A 8 -0.54 -0.63 11.22
CA SER A 8 -0.07 -1.77 10.44
C SER A 8 0.89 -1.41 9.32
N ASP A 9 1.36 -0.17 9.25
CA ASP A 9 2.37 0.21 8.25
C ASP A 9 3.62 -0.66 8.38
N ALA A 10 4.23 -0.97 7.24
CA ALA A 10 5.47 -1.72 7.22
C ALA A 10 6.64 -0.89 7.76
N SER A 11 7.47 -1.50 8.60
CA SER A 11 8.75 -0.92 8.99
C SER A 11 9.65 -0.74 7.76
N ASN A 12 10.73 0.03 7.88
CA ASN A 12 11.67 0.18 6.78
C ASN A 12 12.33 -1.15 6.40
N GLU A 13 12.60 -2.02 7.38
CA GLU A 13 13.19 -3.35 7.16
C GLU A 13 12.20 -4.29 6.45
N GLU A 14 10.95 -4.33 6.92
CA GLU A 14 9.88 -5.10 6.28
C GLU A 14 9.66 -4.62 4.83
N TRP A 15 9.70 -3.30 4.62
CA TRP A 15 9.58 -2.69 3.29
C TRP A 15 10.75 -3.06 2.38
N SER A 16 11.99 -2.93 2.85
CA SER A 16 13.19 -3.29 2.08
C SER A 16 13.20 -4.76 1.70
N PHE A 17 12.63 -5.64 2.52
CA PHE A 17 12.47 -7.05 2.21
C PHE A 17 11.42 -7.30 1.11
N VAL A 18 10.25 -6.66 1.18
CA VAL A 18 9.13 -6.94 0.25
C VAL A 18 9.23 -6.17 -1.07
N ALA A 19 9.82 -4.97 -1.06
CA ALA A 19 9.83 -4.07 -2.21
C ALA A 19 10.39 -4.69 -3.50
N PRO A 20 11.49 -5.47 -3.50
CA PRO A 20 12.01 -6.11 -4.71
C PRO A 20 11.02 -7.06 -5.39
N TYR A 21 10.08 -7.65 -4.64
CA TYR A 21 9.07 -8.55 -5.18
C TYR A 21 7.84 -7.82 -5.75
N LEU A 22 7.64 -6.56 -5.35
CA LEU A 22 6.53 -5.73 -5.83
C LEU A 22 6.94 -4.85 -7.02
N ILE A 23 8.23 -4.53 -7.14
CA ILE A 23 8.76 -3.71 -8.23
C ILE A 23 9.10 -4.60 -9.43
N LEU A 24 8.05 -5.07 -10.11
CA LEU A 24 8.16 -5.78 -11.39
C LEU A 24 7.90 -4.87 -12.61
N MET A 25 7.70 -3.56 -12.36
CA MET A 25 7.40 -2.55 -13.37
C MET A 25 8.22 -1.28 -13.13
N ASP A 26 8.52 -0.59 -14.23
CA ASP A 26 9.15 0.74 -14.23
C ASP A 26 8.42 1.70 -13.28
N GLN A 27 9.19 2.53 -12.57
CA GLN A 27 8.67 3.55 -11.67
C GLN A 27 7.89 4.63 -12.43
N GLU A 28 8.30 4.93 -13.67
CA GLU A 28 7.67 5.94 -14.53
C GLU A 28 6.49 5.39 -15.34
N ALA A 29 6.10 4.13 -15.10
CA ALA A 29 4.97 3.53 -15.80
C ALA A 29 3.66 4.31 -15.51
N PRO A 30 2.84 4.63 -16.53
CA PRO A 30 1.63 5.46 -16.35
C PRO A 30 0.57 4.82 -15.43
N GLN A 31 0.66 3.51 -15.19
CA GLN A 31 -0.18 2.80 -14.23
C GLN A 31 0.21 3.08 -12.76
N ARG A 32 1.43 3.56 -12.49
CA ARG A 32 1.92 3.86 -11.14
C ARG A 32 1.60 5.29 -10.74
N GLN A 33 0.31 5.56 -10.55
CA GLN A 33 -0.17 6.87 -10.11
C GLN A 33 -0.02 7.11 -8.60
N HIS A 34 0.16 6.03 -7.83
CA HIS A 34 0.29 6.06 -6.37
C HIS A 34 1.63 5.48 -5.93
N ASP A 35 2.15 5.98 -4.81
CA ASP A 35 3.32 5.41 -4.16
C ASP A 35 3.05 3.94 -3.77
N LEU A 36 3.97 3.06 -4.13
CA LEU A 36 3.78 1.62 -3.97
C LEU A 36 3.81 1.19 -2.50
N ARG A 37 4.60 1.87 -1.66
CA ARG A 37 4.64 1.59 -0.22
C ARG A 37 3.31 1.99 0.41
N GLU A 38 2.74 3.10 -0.03
CA GLU A 38 1.44 3.56 0.43
C GLU A 38 0.31 2.58 0.06
N VAL A 39 0.29 2.09 -1.18
CA VAL A 39 -0.66 1.03 -1.59
C VAL A 39 -0.47 -0.24 -0.75
N PHE A 40 0.79 -0.66 -0.54
CA PHE A 40 1.09 -1.85 0.26
C PHE A 40 0.63 -1.71 1.72
N ASN A 41 0.87 -0.55 2.35
CA ASN A 41 0.42 -0.25 3.69
C ASN A 41 -1.11 -0.27 3.81
N ALA A 42 -1.82 0.29 2.83
CA ALA A 42 -3.27 0.26 2.79
C ALA A 42 -3.82 -1.17 2.67
N LEU A 43 -3.22 -2.01 1.82
CA LEU A 43 -3.56 -3.43 1.70
C LEU A 43 -3.31 -4.18 3.01
N ARG A 44 -2.18 -3.93 3.67
CA ARG A 44 -1.83 -4.56 4.95
C ARG A 44 -2.82 -4.16 6.05
N TRP A 45 -3.25 -2.90 6.07
CA TRP A 45 -4.31 -2.44 6.95
C TRP A 45 -5.63 -3.15 6.67
N LEU A 46 -6.04 -3.24 5.40
CA LEU A 46 -7.30 -3.87 5.02
C LEU A 46 -7.37 -5.34 5.47
N VAL A 47 -6.29 -6.09 5.23
CA VAL A 47 -6.17 -7.49 5.66
C VAL A 47 -6.17 -7.60 7.19
N ARG A 48 -5.46 -6.72 7.90
CA ARG A 48 -5.44 -6.67 9.38
C ARG A 48 -6.79 -6.33 9.99
N ALA A 49 -7.54 -5.42 9.36
CA ALA A 49 -8.86 -4.99 9.81
C ALA A 49 -9.94 -6.04 9.49
N GLY A 50 -9.66 -7.01 8.62
CA GLY A 50 -10.64 -7.98 8.14
C GLY A 50 -11.76 -7.34 7.30
N ALA A 51 -11.50 -6.16 6.73
CA ALA A 51 -12.48 -5.40 5.99
C ALA A 51 -12.67 -6.01 4.58
N PRO A 52 -13.90 -6.42 4.20
CA PRO A 52 -14.14 -6.97 2.87
C PRO A 52 -13.86 -5.93 1.78
N TRP A 53 -13.17 -6.32 0.71
CA TRP A 53 -12.85 -5.44 -0.42
C TRP A 53 -14.09 -4.73 -1.02
N ARG A 54 -15.23 -5.44 -1.04
CA ARG A 54 -16.51 -4.91 -1.55
C ARG A 54 -17.11 -3.79 -0.70
N MET A 55 -16.61 -3.60 0.52
CA MET A 55 -17.05 -2.55 1.44
C MET A 55 -16.18 -1.30 1.34
N LEU A 56 -15.15 -1.29 0.48
CA LEU A 56 -14.43 -0.07 0.19
C LEU A 56 -15.39 0.95 -0.44
N PRO A 57 -15.34 2.23 -0.03
CA PRO A 57 -16.12 3.28 -0.67
C PRO A 57 -15.77 3.34 -2.16
N ASN A 58 -16.78 3.50 -3.01
CA ASN A 58 -16.64 3.51 -4.48
C ASN A 58 -16.46 4.93 -5.04
N ASP A 59 -16.41 5.90 -4.15
CA ASP A 59 -16.64 7.33 -4.39
C ASP A 59 -15.46 8.20 -3.92
N LEU A 60 -14.27 7.59 -3.79
CA LEU A 60 -12.99 8.28 -3.61
C LEU A 60 -12.21 8.36 -4.92
#